data_AF-A0A7Y7I0A0-F1
#
_entry.id   AF-A0A7Y7I0A0-F1
#
_cell.length_a   1.000
_cell.length_b   1.000
_cell.length_c   1.000
_cell.angle_alpha   90.00
_cell.angle_beta   90.00
_cell.angle_gamma   90.00
#
_symmetry.space_group_name_H-M   'P 1'
#
loop_
_entity.id
_entity.type
_entity.pdbx_description
1 polymer ?
#
loop_
_entity_poly.entity_id
_entity_poly.type
_entity_poly.pdbx_seq_one_letter_code
_entity_poly.pdbx_strand_id
1 'polypeptide(L)'
;MNQSIASNGILLPTDVERQQIFYFLQRLSSVTAWRRIFEYYKAWADCTENSVREADRQGWADRTGVTESDYVLILKGLAHCEEGVVRLGKGDKRVFKFDANGEFEMASRTLSHWASMKTRIEEGENGIDEPHTPLWAEFKTTLTALHDAWEECSYQILEPRYLDEPALTIYNSWLRDELKSMPFPAVLPAVPDPLDNTFVRTNEYTPFSGIWEPIEAAPKKNSLLRLFSADPKPQPPFKIMGAMNYLHGGSRAPQIKFSVPGESIRSDTTWRLLWRDDRYTDGRIPEQEQSYRFTEPRTELAQNYSIALAKETVWAESGSAVPVGGTWLLESDLTTKIVLQKGERLPLYQGREVRWVLAEDRVA
;
A
#
# COMPACT_ATOMS: atom_id res chain seq x y z
N MET A 1 -29.17 1.26 10.90
CA MET A 1 -28.44 1.32 12.19
C MET A 1 -28.10 -0.10 12.59
N ASN A 2 -26.85 -0.54 12.39
CA ASN A 2 -26.35 -1.81 12.92
C ASN A 2 -24.95 -1.50 13.47
N GLN A 3 -24.87 -1.24 14.77
CA GLN A 3 -23.60 -1.02 15.46
C GLN A 3 -22.88 -2.37 15.60
N SER A 4 -21.67 -2.45 15.06
CA SER A 4 -20.73 -3.55 15.26
C SER A 4 -20.11 -3.43 16.66
N ILE A 5 -20.62 -4.15 17.64
CA ILE A 5 -19.90 -4.36 18.90
C ILE A 5 -20.07 -5.83 19.29
N ALA A 6 -19.05 -6.64 19.03
CA ALA A 6 -18.90 -7.93 19.70
C ALA A 6 -18.52 -7.70 21.17
N SER A 7 -18.95 -8.61 22.04
CA SER A 7 -19.01 -8.51 23.51
C SER A 7 -17.70 -8.24 24.27
N ASN A 8 -16.57 -8.02 23.60
CA ASN A 8 -15.25 -7.75 24.19
C ASN A 8 -14.57 -6.48 23.62
N GLY A 9 -15.27 -5.61 22.88
CA GLY A 9 -14.69 -4.37 22.32
C GLY A 9 -13.78 -4.57 21.10
N ILE A 10 -13.78 -5.76 20.49
CA ILE A 10 -13.07 -6.07 19.25
C ILE A 10 -13.81 -5.42 18.08
N LEU A 11 -13.08 -4.67 17.25
CA LEU A 11 -13.60 -4.13 16.00
C LEU A 11 -13.70 -5.26 14.95
N LEU A 12 -14.87 -5.41 14.35
CA LEU A 12 -15.12 -6.40 13.29
C LEU A 12 -15.69 -5.71 12.05
N PRO A 13 -15.33 -6.16 10.84
CA PRO A 13 -15.88 -5.63 9.60
C PRO A 13 -17.37 -5.97 9.46
N THR A 14 -18.13 -5.04 8.90
CA THR A 14 -19.50 -5.29 8.41
C THR A 14 -19.49 -6.21 7.19
N ASP A 15 -20.64 -6.72 6.76
CA ASP A 15 -20.71 -7.60 5.57
C ASP A 15 -20.22 -6.91 4.29
N VAL A 16 -20.50 -5.61 4.14
CA VAL A 16 -20.00 -4.81 3.01
C VAL A 16 -18.48 -4.68 3.08
N GLU A 17 -17.93 -4.37 4.25
CA GLU A 17 -16.47 -4.28 4.43
C GLU A 17 -15.80 -5.64 4.25
N ARG A 18 -16.45 -6.75 4.62
CA ARG A 18 -15.95 -8.10 4.33
C ARG A 18 -15.84 -8.34 2.83
N GLN A 19 -16.83 -7.94 2.04
CA GLN A 19 -16.76 -8.00 0.57
C GLN A 19 -15.62 -7.13 0.03
N GLN A 20 -15.45 -5.92 0.57
CA GLN A 20 -14.37 -5.02 0.18
C GLN A 20 -12.99 -5.59 0.51
N ILE A 21 -12.78 -6.13 1.71
CA ILE A 21 -11.51 -6.77 2.13
C ILE A 21 -11.23 -8.00 1.27
N PHE A 22 -12.25 -8.82 0.99
CA PHE A 22 -12.09 -9.97 0.11
C PHE A 22 -11.62 -9.57 -1.29
N TYR A 23 -12.30 -8.60 -1.90
CA TYR A 23 -11.92 -8.04 -3.21
C TYR A 23 -10.52 -7.42 -3.19
N PHE A 24 -10.20 -6.67 -2.14
CA PHE A 24 -8.90 -6.06 -1.92
C PHE A 24 -7.78 -7.09 -1.90
N LEU A 25 -7.90 -8.16 -1.13
CA LEU A 25 -6.89 -9.23 -1.08
C LEU A 25 -6.76 -9.97 -2.43
N GLN A 26 -7.85 -10.19 -3.15
CA GLN A 26 -7.80 -10.75 -4.51
C GLN A 26 -7.05 -9.82 -5.48
N ARG A 27 -7.29 -8.51 -5.38
CA ARG A 27 -6.64 -7.47 -6.19
C ARG A 27 -5.13 -7.45 -5.95
N LEU A 28 -4.68 -7.42 -4.70
CA LEU A 28 -3.26 -7.33 -4.37
C LEU A 28 -2.46 -8.59 -4.72
N SER A 29 -3.09 -9.77 -4.62
CA SER A 29 -2.47 -11.06 -4.98
C SER A 29 -2.51 -11.38 -6.48
N SER A 30 -3.01 -10.47 -7.31
CA SER A 30 -3.25 -10.72 -8.74
C SER A 30 -2.02 -10.54 -9.62
N VAL A 31 -1.89 -11.37 -10.67
CA VAL A 31 -0.83 -11.19 -11.68
C VAL A 31 -0.91 -9.83 -12.36
N THR A 32 -2.11 -9.24 -12.47
CA THR A 32 -2.30 -7.89 -12.98
C THR A 32 -1.59 -6.84 -12.12
N ALA A 33 -1.69 -6.93 -10.79
CA ALA A 33 -0.98 -6.03 -9.87
C ALA A 33 0.54 -6.15 -10.02
N TRP A 34 1.05 -7.38 -10.06
CA TRP A 34 2.50 -7.63 -10.09
C TRP A 34 3.12 -7.36 -11.47
N ARG A 35 2.37 -7.53 -12.57
CA ARG A 35 2.79 -7.05 -13.90
C ARG A 35 2.94 -5.54 -13.94
N ARG A 36 2.02 -4.80 -13.32
CA ARG A 36 2.11 -3.35 -13.20
C ARG A 36 3.38 -2.94 -12.45
N ILE A 37 3.66 -3.57 -11.31
CA ILE A 37 4.89 -3.33 -10.53
C ILE A 37 6.13 -3.59 -11.38
N PHE A 38 6.15 -4.69 -12.15
CA PHE A 38 7.26 -5.03 -13.03
C PHE A 38 7.56 -3.95 -14.08
N GLU A 39 6.53 -3.32 -14.65
CA GLU A 39 6.75 -2.21 -15.61
C GLU A 39 7.38 -0.97 -14.95
N TYR A 40 7.01 -0.64 -13.71
CA TYR A 40 7.73 0.42 -12.97
C TYR A 40 9.17 0.01 -12.64
N TYR A 41 9.41 -1.28 -12.38
CA TYR A 41 10.76 -1.79 -12.13
C TYR A 41 11.63 -1.63 -13.37
N LYS A 42 11.12 -1.97 -14.56
CA LYS A 42 11.81 -1.71 -15.82
C LYS A 42 12.13 -0.24 -16.01
N ALA A 43 11.17 0.65 -15.78
CA ALA A 43 11.38 2.09 -15.94
C ALA A 43 12.53 2.61 -15.05
N TRP A 44 12.63 2.11 -13.81
CA TRP A 44 13.74 2.44 -12.91
C TRP A 44 15.08 1.85 -13.38
N ALA A 45 15.09 0.59 -13.84
CA ALA A 45 16.29 -0.03 -14.39
C ALA A 45 16.80 0.67 -15.66
N ASP A 46 15.89 1.03 -16.58
CA ASP A 46 16.21 1.76 -17.82
C ASP A 46 16.75 3.16 -17.51
N CYS A 47 16.17 3.86 -16.53
CA CYS A 47 16.69 5.15 -16.06
C CYS A 47 18.12 5.00 -15.49
N THR A 48 18.34 3.97 -14.69
CA THR A 48 19.64 3.66 -14.10
C THR A 48 20.69 3.37 -15.18
N GLU A 49 20.34 2.56 -16.18
CA GLU A 49 21.25 2.27 -17.31
C GLU A 49 21.67 3.55 -18.03
N ASN A 50 20.71 4.43 -18.31
CA ASN A 50 20.98 5.70 -18.98
C ASN A 50 21.86 6.63 -18.15
N SER A 51 21.67 6.66 -16.82
CA SER A 51 22.48 7.43 -15.87
C SER A 51 23.94 6.94 -15.87
N VAL A 52 24.15 5.62 -15.72
CA VAL A 52 25.49 5.00 -15.75
C VAL A 52 26.19 5.24 -17.10
N ARG A 53 25.49 5.01 -18.23
CA ARG A 53 26.05 5.24 -19.56
C ARG A 53 26.46 6.70 -19.79
N GLU A 54 25.69 7.65 -19.26
CA GLU A 54 26.04 9.06 -19.37
C GLU A 54 27.22 9.44 -18.48
N ALA A 55 27.28 8.92 -17.25
CA ALA A 55 28.43 9.12 -16.38
C ALA A 55 29.72 8.59 -17.02
N ASP A 56 29.68 7.41 -17.64
CA ASP A 56 30.81 6.83 -18.36
C ASP A 56 31.25 7.69 -19.55
N ARG A 57 30.31 8.21 -20.36
CA ARG A 57 30.63 9.10 -21.49
C ARG A 57 31.34 10.38 -21.06
N GLN A 58 30.97 10.90 -19.89
CA GLN A 58 31.55 12.12 -19.33
C GLN A 58 32.86 11.85 -18.58
N GLY A 59 33.25 10.58 -18.41
CA GLY A 59 34.42 10.18 -17.62
C GLY A 59 34.23 10.34 -16.11
N TRP A 60 33.00 10.17 -15.62
CA TRP A 60 32.59 10.35 -14.21
C TRP A 60 32.30 9.02 -13.50
N ALA A 61 32.75 7.90 -14.05
CA ALA A 61 32.48 6.57 -13.51
C ALA A 61 32.91 6.39 -12.03
N ASP A 62 33.97 7.09 -11.61
CA ASP A 62 34.52 7.09 -10.25
C ASP A 62 33.89 8.15 -9.32
N ARG A 63 32.95 8.94 -9.84
CA ARG A 63 32.32 10.07 -9.13
C ARG A 63 30.80 9.99 -9.03
N THR A 64 30.16 9.31 -9.97
CA THR A 64 28.70 9.12 -9.97
C THR A 64 28.24 8.43 -8.67
N GLY A 65 27.13 8.91 -8.13
CA GLY A 65 26.46 8.29 -6.98
C GLY A 65 25.66 7.04 -7.34
N VAL A 66 25.49 6.75 -8.63
CA VAL A 66 24.86 5.53 -9.15
C VAL A 66 25.86 4.84 -10.06
N THR A 67 26.42 3.72 -9.61
CA THR A 67 27.53 3.04 -10.28
C THR A 67 27.06 1.89 -11.18
N GLU A 68 27.94 1.37 -12.02
CA GLU A 68 27.70 0.14 -12.79
C GLU A 68 27.38 -1.05 -11.86
N SER A 69 28.03 -1.14 -10.70
CA SER A 69 27.75 -2.19 -9.72
C SER A 69 26.32 -2.09 -9.16
N ASP A 70 25.83 -0.88 -8.94
CA ASP A 70 24.46 -0.64 -8.50
C ASP A 70 23.46 -1.05 -9.59
N TYR A 71 23.74 -0.67 -10.84
CA TYR A 71 22.93 -1.09 -11.98
C TYR A 71 22.83 -2.62 -12.09
N VAL A 72 23.94 -3.34 -11.91
CA VAL A 72 23.94 -4.81 -11.90
C VAL A 72 23.07 -5.37 -10.77
N LEU A 73 23.05 -4.75 -9.58
CA LEU A 73 22.18 -5.17 -8.48
C LEU A 73 20.69 -4.87 -8.77
N ILE A 74 20.40 -3.76 -9.44
CA ILE A 74 19.05 -3.39 -9.89
C ILE A 74 18.56 -4.39 -10.94
N LEU A 75 19.38 -4.77 -11.92
CA LEU A 75 19.05 -5.80 -12.90
C LEU A 75 18.77 -7.17 -12.26
N LYS A 76 19.52 -7.55 -11.21
CA LYS A 76 19.23 -8.79 -10.46
C LYS A 76 17.86 -8.73 -9.80
N GLY A 77 17.51 -7.61 -9.18
CA GLY A 77 16.19 -7.40 -8.59
C GLY A 77 15.07 -7.42 -9.63
N LEU A 78 15.29 -6.79 -10.79
CA LEU A 78 14.37 -6.81 -11.93
C LEU A 78 14.14 -8.24 -12.43
N ALA A 79 15.20 -9.04 -12.57
CA ALA A 79 15.10 -10.43 -13.00
C ALA A 79 14.27 -11.30 -12.03
N HIS A 80 14.44 -11.09 -10.72
CA HIS A 80 13.57 -11.72 -9.72
C HIS A 80 12.11 -11.26 -9.85
N CYS A 81 11.87 -9.97 -10.10
CA CYS A 81 10.51 -9.46 -10.30
C CYS A 81 9.85 -10.09 -11.55
N GLU A 82 10.58 -10.19 -12.65
CA GLU A 82 10.14 -10.85 -13.88
C GLU A 82 9.79 -12.32 -13.65
N GLU A 83 10.71 -13.08 -13.05
CA GLU A 83 10.49 -14.51 -12.77
C GLU A 83 9.30 -14.70 -11.83
N GLY A 84 9.15 -13.85 -10.80
CA GLY A 84 8.00 -13.83 -9.93
C GLY A 84 6.68 -13.63 -10.68
N VAL A 85 6.62 -12.65 -11.59
CA VAL A 85 5.45 -12.39 -12.43
C VAL A 85 5.14 -13.56 -13.37
N VAL A 86 6.17 -14.12 -14.02
CA VAL A 86 6.02 -15.26 -14.94
C VAL A 86 5.49 -16.49 -14.20
N ARG A 87 6.06 -16.82 -13.05
CA ARG A 87 5.64 -17.94 -12.20
C ARG A 87 4.25 -17.73 -11.63
N LEU A 88 3.94 -16.52 -11.14
CA LEU A 88 2.61 -16.16 -10.67
C LEU A 88 1.57 -16.38 -11.78
N GLY A 89 1.85 -15.91 -13.00
CA GLY A 89 1.00 -16.09 -14.18
C GLY A 89 0.84 -17.54 -14.65
N LYS A 90 1.60 -18.49 -14.09
CA LYS A 90 1.44 -19.95 -14.28
C LYS A 90 0.78 -20.63 -13.06
N GLY A 91 0.34 -19.85 -12.09
CA GLY A 91 -0.35 -20.33 -10.91
C GLY A 91 0.54 -20.55 -9.68
N ASP A 92 1.85 -20.36 -9.77
CA ASP A 92 2.77 -20.61 -8.64
C ASP A 92 2.67 -19.49 -7.60
N LYS A 93 2.03 -19.79 -6.45
CA LYS A 93 1.86 -18.84 -5.34
C LYS A 93 3.04 -18.81 -4.37
N ARG A 94 4.09 -19.62 -4.60
CA ARG A 94 5.30 -19.61 -3.74
C ARG A 94 6.14 -18.36 -3.93
N VAL A 95 5.93 -17.62 -5.01
CA VAL A 95 6.61 -16.35 -5.29
C VAL A 95 6.39 -15.28 -4.22
N PHE A 96 5.31 -15.39 -3.43
CA PHE A 96 5.00 -14.49 -2.32
C PHE A 96 5.68 -14.88 -1.00
N LYS A 97 6.30 -16.06 -0.93
CA LYS A 97 6.84 -16.62 0.31
C LYS A 97 8.16 -15.96 0.70
N PHE A 98 8.49 -16.02 1.99
CA PHE A 98 9.81 -15.69 2.51
C PHE A 98 10.65 -16.97 2.61
N ASP A 99 10.92 -17.59 1.46
CA ASP A 99 11.79 -18.76 1.36
C ASP A 99 12.59 -18.75 0.04
N ALA A 100 13.28 -19.84 -0.27
CA ALA A 100 14.08 -19.96 -1.49
C ALA A 100 13.28 -19.81 -2.81
N ASN A 101 11.95 -19.85 -2.76
CA ASN A 101 11.05 -19.66 -3.89
C ASN A 101 10.49 -18.23 -3.98
N GLY A 102 10.77 -17.39 -2.99
CA GLY A 102 10.23 -16.05 -2.80
C GLY A 102 10.81 -15.00 -3.74
N GLU A 103 10.45 -15.05 -5.02
CA GLU A 103 10.99 -14.13 -6.02
C GLU A 103 10.70 -12.66 -5.70
N PHE A 104 9.49 -12.35 -5.20
CA PHE A 104 9.16 -10.96 -4.90
C PHE A 104 9.93 -10.43 -3.69
N GLU A 105 10.19 -11.25 -2.69
CA GLU A 105 11.10 -10.87 -1.60
C GLU A 105 12.53 -10.64 -2.10
N MET A 106 13.03 -11.46 -3.02
CA MET A 106 14.36 -11.24 -3.58
C MET A 106 14.44 -9.94 -4.39
N ALA A 107 13.38 -9.62 -5.15
CA ALA A 107 13.28 -8.38 -5.92
C ALA A 107 13.14 -7.12 -5.04
N SER A 108 12.52 -7.23 -3.85
CA SER A 108 12.29 -6.11 -2.94
C SER A 108 13.59 -5.58 -2.32
N ARG A 109 14.62 -6.42 -2.12
CA ARG A 109 15.85 -6.04 -1.40
C ARG A 109 16.56 -4.83 -1.97
N THR A 110 16.79 -4.82 -3.28
CA THR A 110 17.48 -3.70 -3.95
C THR A 110 16.60 -2.45 -3.95
N LEU A 111 15.28 -2.62 -4.16
CA LEU A 111 14.31 -1.53 -4.07
C LEU A 111 14.31 -0.90 -2.67
N SER A 112 14.19 -1.69 -1.60
CA SER A 112 14.18 -1.19 -0.22
C SER A 112 15.50 -0.51 0.15
N HIS A 113 16.63 -1.03 -0.33
CA HIS A 113 17.93 -0.38 -0.13
C HIS A 113 17.93 1.04 -0.73
N TRP A 114 17.55 1.17 -1.99
CA TRP A 114 17.57 2.46 -2.68
C TRP A 114 16.49 3.42 -2.18
N ALA A 115 15.30 2.93 -1.82
CA ALA A 115 14.27 3.76 -1.19
C ALA A 115 14.77 4.35 0.14
N SER A 116 15.43 3.53 0.98
CA SER A 116 16.07 4.02 2.21
C SER A 116 17.23 4.98 1.92
N MET A 117 18.06 4.70 0.92
CA MET A 117 19.18 5.57 0.53
C MET A 117 18.68 6.95 0.09
N LYS A 118 17.63 6.99 -0.75
CA LYS A 118 16.98 8.23 -1.19
C LYS A 118 16.52 9.06 0.01
N THR A 119 15.79 8.48 0.95
CA THR A 119 15.32 9.19 2.16
C THR A 119 16.49 9.77 2.95
N ARG A 120 17.55 9.00 3.16
CA ARG A 120 18.76 9.48 3.87
C ARG A 120 19.47 10.62 3.16
N ILE A 121 19.47 10.62 1.82
CA ILE A 121 20.02 11.73 1.03
C ILE A 121 19.16 12.99 1.19
N GLU A 122 17.83 12.84 1.11
CA GLU A 122 16.87 13.96 1.26
C GLU A 122 16.88 14.56 2.67
N GLU A 123 17.14 13.75 3.70
CA GLU A 123 17.29 14.18 5.09
C GLU A 123 18.69 14.76 5.39
N GLY A 124 19.63 14.66 4.45
CA GLY A 124 21.00 15.14 4.59
C GLY A 124 21.91 14.25 5.44
N GLU A 125 21.47 13.02 5.78
CA GLU A 125 22.32 12.02 6.43
C GLU A 125 23.43 11.52 5.48
N ASN A 126 23.10 11.42 4.20
CA ASN A 126 24.01 11.04 3.12
C ASN A 126 24.09 12.16 2.07
N GLY A 127 25.26 12.31 1.45
CA GLY A 127 25.43 13.16 0.28
C GLY A 127 25.40 12.37 -1.02
N ILE A 128 25.13 13.06 -2.13
CA ILE A 128 25.34 12.54 -3.48
C ILE A 128 25.97 13.65 -4.34
N ASP A 129 26.95 13.31 -5.17
CA ASP A 129 27.57 14.24 -6.13
C ASP A 129 26.63 14.39 -7.33
N GLU A 130 25.50 15.10 -7.15
CA GLU A 130 24.50 15.33 -8.20
C GLU A 130 25.12 15.87 -9.51
N PRO A 131 26.10 16.83 -9.48
CA PRO A 131 26.77 17.28 -10.70
C PRO A 131 27.44 16.18 -11.52
N HIS A 132 27.81 15.05 -10.90
CA HIS A 132 28.45 13.90 -11.56
C HIS A 132 27.56 12.66 -11.58
N THR A 133 26.28 12.80 -11.19
CA THR A 133 25.27 11.73 -11.20
C THR A 133 24.16 12.10 -12.18
N PRO A 134 24.33 11.85 -13.48
CA PRO A 134 23.32 12.18 -14.48
C PRO A 134 21.96 11.56 -14.16
N LEU A 135 20.88 12.25 -14.55
CA LEU A 135 19.50 11.77 -14.40
C LEU A 135 19.08 11.44 -12.95
N TRP A 136 19.71 12.04 -11.94
CA TRP A 136 19.38 11.78 -10.54
C TRP A 136 17.90 12.08 -10.19
N ALA A 137 17.33 13.15 -10.75
CA ALA A 137 15.93 13.49 -10.52
C ALA A 137 14.97 12.43 -11.11
N GLU A 138 15.25 11.96 -12.32
CA GLU A 138 14.51 10.89 -13.00
C GLU A 138 14.68 9.55 -12.27
N PHE A 139 15.87 9.27 -11.75
CA PHE A 139 16.14 8.09 -10.94
C PHE A 139 15.27 8.10 -9.67
N LYS A 140 15.24 9.21 -8.92
CA LYS A 140 14.38 9.35 -7.73
C LYS A 140 12.90 9.23 -8.08
N THR A 141 12.49 9.81 -9.20
CA THR A 141 11.08 9.77 -9.66
C THR A 141 10.65 8.35 -10.00
N THR A 142 11.45 7.62 -10.78
CA THR A 142 11.13 6.23 -11.18
C THR A 142 11.23 5.27 -9.99
N LEU A 143 12.20 5.45 -9.10
CA LEU A 143 12.30 4.72 -7.83
C LEU A 143 11.06 4.93 -6.95
N THR A 144 10.61 6.18 -6.79
CA THR A 144 9.41 6.50 -5.99
C THR A 144 8.17 5.86 -6.60
N ALA A 145 8.03 5.91 -7.93
CA ALA A 145 6.90 5.30 -8.61
C ALA A 145 6.86 3.77 -8.40
N LEU A 146 8.01 3.11 -8.52
CA LEU A 146 8.15 1.69 -8.22
C LEU A 146 7.84 1.37 -6.75
N HIS A 147 8.41 2.14 -5.82
CA HIS A 147 8.23 1.94 -4.39
C HIS A 147 6.76 2.06 -3.97
N ASP A 148 6.08 3.13 -4.39
CA ASP A 148 4.66 3.34 -4.11
C ASP A 148 3.79 2.19 -4.67
N ALA A 149 4.05 1.76 -5.92
CA ALA A 149 3.34 0.63 -6.53
C ALA A 149 3.60 -0.70 -5.79
N TRP A 150 4.83 -0.88 -5.30
CA TRP A 150 5.24 -2.06 -4.53
C TRP A 150 4.57 -2.09 -3.15
N GLU A 151 4.59 -0.98 -2.42
CA GLU A 151 3.98 -0.86 -1.09
C GLU A 151 2.46 -1.08 -1.13
N GLU A 152 1.78 -0.57 -2.16
CA GLU A 152 0.34 -0.77 -2.35
C GLU A 152 -0.05 -2.26 -2.31
N CYS A 153 0.80 -3.14 -2.83
CA CYS A 153 0.49 -4.56 -3.00
C CYS A 153 1.16 -5.49 -1.98
N SER A 154 2.41 -5.20 -1.61
CA SER A 154 3.26 -6.16 -0.90
C SER A 154 2.85 -6.39 0.55
N TYR A 155 2.47 -5.33 1.28
CA TYR A 155 2.32 -5.40 2.75
C TYR A 155 1.28 -6.41 3.23
N GLN A 156 0.22 -6.66 2.45
CA GLN A 156 -0.85 -7.58 2.83
C GLN A 156 -0.70 -8.98 2.25
N ILE A 157 0.25 -9.18 1.34
CA ILE A 157 0.36 -10.38 0.50
C ILE A 157 1.70 -11.07 0.64
N LEU A 158 2.81 -10.37 0.83
CA LEU A 158 4.11 -11.04 1.01
C LEU A 158 4.18 -11.70 2.38
N GLU A 159 4.68 -12.93 2.40
CA GLU A 159 4.87 -13.67 3.63
C GLU A 159 5.87 -12.93 4.53
N PRO A 160 5.55 -12.75 5.82
CA PRO A 160 6.47 -12.14 6.77
C PRO A 160 7.78 -12.91 6.89
N ARG A 161 8.86 -12.16 7.17
CA ARG A 161 10.17 -12.75 7.42
C ARG A 161 10.22 -13.62 8.68
N TYR A 162 9.52 -13.22 9.74
CA TYR A 162 9.56 -13.89 11.03
C TYR A 162 8.31 -14.73 11.26
N LEU A 163 8.51 -15.99 11.69
CA LEU A 163 7.45 -16.99 11.83
C LEU A 163 6.44 -16.67 12.95
N ASP A 164 6.78 -15.78 13.87
CA ASP A 164 5.94 -15.34 15.00
C ASP A 164 5.18 -14.04 14.71
N GLU A 165 5.30 -13.51 13.49
CA GLU A 165 4.48 -12.39 13.06
C GLU A 165 3.00 -12.81 12.95
N PRO A 166 2.08 -11.99 13.47
CA PRO A 166 0.66 -12.24 13.30
C PRO A 166 0.26 -11.98 11.84
N ALA A 167 -0.96 -12.39 11.50
CA ALA A 167 -1.56 -12.10 10.22
C ALA A 167 -1.57 -10.59 9.93
N LEU A 168 -1.28 -10.23 8.67
CA LEU A 168 -0.96 -8.87 8.22
C LEU A 168 -2.19 -7.95 8.17
N THR A 169 -3.33 -8.49 7.76
CA THR A 169 -4.58 -7.74 7.65
C THR A 169 -5.26 -7.66 9.00
N ILE A 170 -5.28 -6.45 9.56
CA ILE A 170 -5.91 -6.11 10.83
C ILE A 170 -7.04 -5.12 10.56
N TYR A 171 -8.24 -5.43 11.04
CA TYR A 171 -9.35 -4.48 10.97
C TYR A 171 -9.22 -3.41 12.07
N ASN A 172 -8.74 -2.23 11.68
CA ASN A 172 -8.51 -1.08 12.55
C ASN A 172 -9.01 0.23 11.88
N SER A 173 -8.75 1.39 12.50
CA SER A 173 -9.10 2.70 11.90
C SER A 173 -8.46 2.89 10.52
N TRP A 174 -7.18 2.59 10.39
CA TRP A 174 -6.45 2.73 9.13
C TRP A 174 -7.09 1.92 8.01
N LEU A 175 -7.34 0.61 8.21
CA LEU A 175 -7.96 -0.21 7.16
C LEU A 175 -9.38 0.29 6.84
N ARG A 176 -10.15 0.74 7.84
CA ARG A 176 -11.49 1.31 7.56
C ARG A 176 -11.42 2.57 6.70
N ASP A 177 -10.42 3.42 6.90
CA ASP A 177 -10.28 4.63 6.11
C ASP A 177 -9.75 4.31 4.70
N GLU A 178 -8.83 3.35 4.59
CA GLU A 178 -8.35 2.81 3.32
C GLU A 178 -9.50 2.20 2.48
N LEU A 179 -10.40 1.45 3.11
CA LEU A 179 -11.58 0.88 2.43
C LEU A 179 -12.60 1.95 2.00
N LYS A 180 -12.54 3.18 2.50
CA LYS A 180 -13.42 4.28 2.04
C LYS A 180 -12.83 5.02 0.86
N SER A 181 -11.50 5.15 0.80
CA SER A 181 -10.80 5.83 -0.30
C SER A 181 -10.58 4.93 -1.51
N MET A 182 -10.53 3.61 -1.31
CA MET A 182 -10.22 2.66 -2.38
C MET A 182 -11.35 2.58 -3.43
N PRO A 183 -11.02 2.56 -4.73
CA PRO A 183 -12.01 2.35 -5.78
C PRO A 183 -12.52 0.90 -5.78
N PHE A 184 -13.83 0.73 -5.63
CA PHE A 184 -14.51 -0.56 -5.79
C PHE A 184 -15.47 -0.53 -6.99
N PRO A 185 -15.71 -1.68 -7.64
CA PRO A 185 -16.79 -1.80 -8.61
C PRO A 185 -18.14 -1.55 -7.94
N ALA A 186 -19.12 -1.07 -8.72
CA ALA A 186 -20.46 -0.76 -8.22
C ALA A 186 -21.16 -1.96 -7.57
N VAL A 187 -20.81 -3.17 -8.00
CA VAL A 187 -21.28 -4.43 -7.43
C VAL A 187 -20.07 -5.27 -7.04
N LEU A 188 -19.93 -5.53 -5.74
CA LEU A 188 -18.92 -6.45 -5.22
C LEU A 188 -19.47 -7.88 -5.20
N PRO A 189 -18.63 -8.88 -5.52
CA PRO A 189 -19.03 -10.27 -5.34
C PRO A 189 -19.26 -10.56 -3.85
N ALA A 190 -20.24 -11.41 -3.57
CA ALA A 190 -20.45 -11.91 -2.22
C ALA A 190 -19.21 -12.69 -1.75
N VAL A 191 -18.89 -12.56 -0.47
CA VAL A 191 -17.86 -13.41 0.16
C VAL A 191 -18.32 -14.86 0.07
N PRO A 192 -17.51 -15.78 -0.46
CA PRO A 192 -17.90 -17.18 -0.55
C PRO A 192 -18.21 -17.79 0.82
N ASP A 193 -19.19 -18.69 0.88
CA ASP A 193 -19.49 -19.51 2.06
C ASP A 193 -19.38 -21.00 1.71
N PRO A 194 -18.17 -21.60 1.80
CA PRO A 194 -17.95 -22.98 1.39
C PRO A 194 -18.75 -23.97 2.24
N LEU A 195 -19.42 -24.92 1.57
CA LEU A 195 -20.11 -26.03 2.23
C LEU A 195 -19.12 -27.04 2.81
N ASP A 196 -18.08 -27.38 2.03
CA ASP A 196 -16.96 -28.21 2.49
C ASP A 196 -15.87 -27.32 3.09
N ASN A 197 -15.74 -27.38 4.41
CA ASN A 197 -14.94 -26.43 5.17
C ASN A 197 -13.56 -26.99 5.49
N THR A 198 -12.53 -26.23 5.09
CA THR A 198 -11.14 -26.48 5.48
C THR A 198 -10.74 -25.53 6.60
N PHE A 199 -10.12 -26.10 7.65
CA PHE A 199 -9.64 -25.34 8.79
C PHE A 199 -8.14 -25.57 9.00
N VAL A 200 -7.44 -24.54 9.45
CA VAL A 200 -6.06 -24.63 9.93
C VAL A 200 -5.93 -23.83 11.22
N ARG A 201 -5.26 -24.38 12.23
CA ARG A 201 -5.01 -23.67 13.49
C ARG A 201 -3.62 -23.03 13.46
N THR A 202 -3.41 -21.99 14.28
CA THR A 202 -2.10 -21.37 14.46
C THR A 202 -0.98 -22.42 14.61
N ASN A 203 0.15 -22.17 13.94
CA ASN A 203 1.33 -23.03 13.82
C ASN A 203 1.17 -24.34 13.04
N GLU A 204 -0.03 -24.69 12.57
CA GLU A 204 -0.22 -25.78 11.61
C GLU A 204 0.12 -25.32 10.19
N TYR A 205 0.52 -26.23 9.32
CA TYR A 205 0.80 -25.91 7.92
C TYR A 205 -0.50 -25.63 7.17
N THR A 206 -0.61 -24.44 6.59
CA THR A 206 -1.71 -24.04 5.73
C THR A 206 -1.69 -24.90 4.47
N PRO A 207 -2.77 -25.63 4.14
CA PRO A 207 -2.77 -26.56 3.01
C PRO A 207 -2.76 -25.86 1.64
N PHE A 208 -3.31 -24.64 1.56
CA PHE A 208 -3.48 -23.92 0.31
C PHE A 208 -3.21 -22.42 0.48
N SER A 209 -2.66 -21.79 -0.56
CA SER A 209 -2.66 -20.34 -0.64
C SER A 209 -4.06 -19.81 -0.93
N GLY A 210 -4.44 -18.69 -0.34
CA GLY A 210 -5.76 -18.11 -0.55
C GLY A 210 -6.21 -17.22 0.59
N ILE A 211 -7.50 -16.89 0.60
CA ILE A 211 -8.11 -16.02 1.60
C ILE A 211 -8.77 -16.86 2.69
N TRP A 212 -8.35 -16.61 3.92
CA TRP A 212 -8.78 -17.32 5.12
C TRP A 212 -9.40 -16.36 6.12
N GLU A 213 -10.50 -16.78 6.75
CA GLU A 213 -11.22 -16.00 7.75
C GLU A 213 -11.00 -16.57 9.15
N PRO A 214 -10.67 -15.73 10.14
CA PRO A 214 -10.50 -16.19 11.50
C PRO A 214 -11.86 -16.39 12.17
N ILE A 215 -12.05 -17.57 12.77
CA ILE A 215 -13.29 -17.96 13.43
C ILE A 215 -13.06 -18.41 14.87
N GLU A 216 -14.09 -18.25 15.69
CA GLU A 216 -14.13 -18.81 17.02
C GLU A 216 -14.23 -20.34 16.94
N ALA A 217 -13.34 -21.01 17.64
CA ALA A 217 -13.28 -22.46 17.69
C ALA A 217 -12.89 -22.92 19.10
N ALA A 218 -13.42 -24.07 19.50
CA ALA A 218 -13.03 -24.68 20.77
C ALA A 218 -11.50 -24.89 20.84
N PRO A 219 -10.88 -24.71 22.01
CA PRO A 219 -9.45 -24.93 22.18
C PRO A 219 -9.08 -26.37 21.83
N LYS A 220 -7.82 -26.57 21.40
CA LYS A 220 -7.30 -27.93 21.17
C LYS A 220 -7.42 -28.74 22.44
N LYS A 221 -7.74 -30.03 22.31
CA LYS A 221 -7.67 -30.94 23.46
C LYS A 221 -6.22 -31.01 23.94
N ASN A 222 -6.05 -31.11 25.25
CA ASN A 222 -4.73 -31.25 25.87
C ASN A 222 -4.02 -32.50 25.29
N SER A 223 -2.68 -32.47 25.23
CA SER A 223 -1.86 -33.48 24.54
C SER A 223 -2.23 -34.93 24.90
N LEU A 224 -2.52 -35.21 26.18
CA LEU A 224 -2.92 -36.54 26.65
C LEU A 224 -4.26 -37.04 26.08
N LEU A 225 -5.20 -36.13 25.78
CA LEU A 225 -6.53 -36.46 25.24
C LEU A 225 -6.55 -36.59 23.71
N ARG A 226 -5.56 -36.01 23.01
CA ARG A 226 -5.43 -36.12 21.54
C ARG A 226 -5.10 -37.54 21.07
N LEU A 227 -4.47 -38.35 21.93
CA LEU A 227 -4.22 -39.78 21.65
C LEU A 227 -5.50 -40.59 21.47
N PHE A 228 -6.63 -40.12 22.03
CA PHE A 228 -7.88 -40.87 22.07
C PHE A 228 -8.95 -40.31 21.13
N SER A 229 -8.78 -39.10 20.59
CA SER A 229 -9.73 -38.51 19.63
C SER A 229 -9.15 -37.29 18.93
N ALA A 230 -9.58 -37.08 17.68
CA ALA A 230 -9.28 -35.85 16.95
C ALA A 230 -9.85 -34.61 17.66
N ASP A 231 -9.26 -33.45 17.36
CA ASP A 231 -9.82 -32.17 17.77
C ASP A 231 -11.20 -31.97 17.12
N PRO A 232 -12.18 -31.42 17.85
CA PRO A 232 -13.51 -31.17 17.29
C PRO A 232 -13.41 -30.18 16.13
N LYS A 233 -14.03 -30.52 15.00
CA LYS A 233 -14.17 -29.60 13.86
C LYS A 233 -15.18 -28.50 14.22
N PRO A 234 -14.86 -27.21 14.00
CA PRO A 234 -15.82 -26.13 14.15
C PRO A 234 -17.11 -26.39 13.34
N GLN A 235 -18.26 -25.99 13.88
CA GLN A 235 -19.58 -26.18 13.24
C GLN A 235 -20.22 -24.81 12.97
N PRO A 236 -21.01 -24.67 11.89
CA PRO A 236 -21.77 -23.46 11.64
C PRO A 236 -22.90 -23.27 12.67
N PRO A 237 -23.39 -22.03 12.89
CA PRO A 237 -22.89 -20.78 12.30
C PRO A 237 -21.52 -20.39 12.88
N PHE A 238 -20.61 -19.95 12.01
CA PHE A 238 -19.26 -19.56 12.44
C PHE A 238 -19.26 -18.12 12.93
N LYS A 239 -18.65 -17.89 14.10
CA LYS A 239 -18.47 -16.54 14.67
C LYS A 239 -17.10 -16.00 14.28
N ILE A 240 -17.08 -14.88 13.56
CA ILE A 240 -15.86 -14.23 13.06
C ILE A 240 -15.11 -13.54 14.20
N MET A 241 -13.78 -13.62 14.18
CA MET A 241 -12.89 -13.04 15.20
C MET A 241 -12.04 -11.86 14.72
N GLY A 242 -12.08 -11.50 13.44
CA GLY A 242 -11.35 -10.36 12.88
C GLY A 242 -11.38 -10.34 11.35
N ALA A 243 -10.40 -9.68 10.74
CA ALA A 243 -10.30 -9.61 9.28
C ALA A 243 -9.80 -10.92 8.66
N MET A 244 -10.34 -11.26 7.49
CA MET A 244 -9.76 -12.28 6.62
C MET A 244 -8.38 -11.85 6.11
N ASN A 245 -7.52 -12.83 5.81
CA ASN A 245 -6.13 -12.64 5.42
C ASN A 245 -5.77 -13.54 4.25
N TYR A 246 -4.79 -13.11 3.44
CA TYR A 246 -4.16 -14.00 2.47
C TYR A 246 -3.10 -14.85 3.19
N LEU A 247 -3.26 -16.17 3.22
CA LEU A 247 -2.28 -17.10 3.80
C LEU A 247 -1.60 -17.91 2.70
N HIS A 248 -0.40 -18.42 2.99
CA HIS A 248 0.43 -19.14 2.04
C HIS A 248 0.43 -20.65 2.27
N GLY A 249 0.19 -21.41 1.20
CA GLY A 249 0.31 -22.87 1.22
C GLY A 249 1.71 -23.33 1.63
N GLY A 250 1.75 -24.34 2.50
CA GLY A 250 2.98 -24.89 3.06
C GLY A 250 3.68 -24.00 4.09
N SER A 251 3.07 -22.87 4.49
CA SER A 251 3.55 -22.02 5.58
C SER A 251 2.76 -22.27 6.86
N ARG A 252 3.34 -21.90 8.01
CA ARG A 252 2.61 -22.00 9.29
C ARG A 252 1.52 -20.94 9.36
N ALA A 253 0.31 -21.34 9.71
CA ALA A 253 -0.79 -20.41 9.89
C ALA A 253 -0.47 -19.47 11.08
N PRO A 254 -0.60 -18.14 10.90
CA PRO A 254 -0.19 -17.18 11.91
C PRO A 254 -1.21 -17.08 13.06
N GLN A 255 -0.81 -16.36 14.11
CA GLN A 255 -1.77 -15.80 15.07
C GLN A 255 -2.59 -14.69 14.42
N ILE A 256 -3.80 -14.44 14.92
CA ILE A 256 -4.53 -13.22 14.56
C ILE A 256 -4.02 -12.07 15.44
N LYS A 257 -4.05 -10.85 14.90
CA LYS A 257 -3.95 -9.61 15.67
C LYS A 257 -5.24 -8.81 15.53
N PHE A 258 -5.84 -8.42 16.65
CA PHE A 258 -7.03 -7.58 16.68
C PHE A 258 -6.78 -6.28 17.43
N SER A 259 -7.42 -5.20 16.94
CA SER A 259 -7.40 -3.90 17.57
C SER A 259 -8.52 -3.78 18.59
N VAL A 260 -8.16 -3.41 19.81
CA VAL A 260 -9.07 -2.99 20.88
C VAL A 260 -8.71 -1.56 21.30
N PRO A 261 -9.55 -0.83 22.03
CA PRO A 261 -9.24 0.54 22.43
C PRO A 261 -7.90 0.63 23.17
N GLY A 262 -6.92 1.33 22.57
CA GLY A 262 -5.61 1.61 23.18
C GLY A 262 -4.54 0.54 23.01
N GLU A 263 -4.83 -0.64 22.46
CA GLU A 263 -3.85 -1.72 22.32
C GLU A 263 -4.14 -2.67 21.13
N SER A 264 -3.19 -3.54 20.83
CA SER A 264 -3.35 -4.63 19.86
C SER A 264 -2.98 -5.95 20.50
N ILE A 265 -3.91 -6.91 20.45
CA ILE A 265 -3.74 -8.22 21.11
C ILE A 265 -3.50 -9.27 20.03
N ARG A 266 -2.55 -10.18 20.30
CA ARG A 266 -2.31 -11.38 19.48
C ARG A 266 -3.00 -12.58 20.13
N SER A 267 -3.59 -13.44 19.33
CA SER A 267 -4.21 -14.68 19.82
C SER A 267 -3.98 -15.83 18.85
N ASP A 268 -3.83 -17.02 19.40
CA ASP A 268 -4.01 -18.25 18.64
C ASP A 268 -5.42 -18.26 18.05
N THR A 269 -5.53 -18.72 16.82
CA THR A 269 -6.75 -18.64 16.02
C THR A 269 -6.97 -19.91 15.22
N THR A 270 -8.21 -20.12 14.81
CA THR A 270 -8.58 -21.10 13.79
C THR A 270 -9.00 -20.36 12.55
N TRP A 271 -8.29 -20.61 11.45
CA TRP A 271 -8.56 -20.04 10.16
C TRP A 271 -9.46 -20.98 9.36
N ARG A 272 -10.52 -20.44 8.77
CA ARG A 272 -11.42 -21.11 7.84
C ARG A 272 -11.09 -20.65 6.41
N LEU A 273 -10.85 -21.57 5.49
CA LEU A 273 -10.64 -21.22 4.09
C LEU A 273 -11.95 -20.69 3.49
N LEU A 274 -11.94 -19.47 2.97
CA LEU A 274 -13.07 -18.92 2.20
C LEU A 274 -12.85 -19.13 0.70
N TRP A 275 -11.62 -18.95 0.25
CA TRP A 275 -11.29 -19.01 -1.17
C TRP A 275 -9.85 -19.48 -1.39
N ARG A 276 -9.70 -20.52 -2.20
CA ARG A 276 -8.40 -21.02 -2.64
C ARG A 276 -7.93 -20.26 -3.87
N ASP A 277 -6.69 -19.78 -3.86
CA ASP A 277 -6.12 -19.04 -5.00
C ASP A 277 -5.56 -20.00 -6.05
N ASP A 278 -6.46 -20.61 -6.83
CA ASP A 278 -6.11 -21.47 -7.97
C ASP A 278 -5.97 -20.70 -9.29
N ARG A 279 -6.00 -19.36 -9.26
CA ARG A 279 -5.93 -18.55 -10.48
C ARG A 279 -4.67 -18.91 -11.27
N TYR A 280 -4.80 -18.83 -12.59
CA TYR A 280 -3.75 -19.03 -13.59
C TYR A 280 -3.25 -20.47 -13.75
N THR A 281 -3.78 -21.43 -12.98
CA THR A 281 -3.45 -22.86 -13.15
C THR A 281 -3.93 -23.42 -14.50
N ASP A 282 -4.96 -22.81 -15.07
CA ASP A 282 -5.48 -23.09 -16.42
C ASP A 282 -4.86 -22.19 -17.51
N GLY A 283 -3.86 -21.36 -17.14
CA GLY A 283 -3.21 -20.40 -18.03
C GLY A 283 -4.03 -19.14 -18.36
N ARG A 284 -5.16 -18.90 -17.68
CA ARG A 284 -6.03 -17.75 -17.96
C ARG A 284 -6.00 -16.72 -16.83
N ILE A 285 -6.10 -15.45 -17.20
CA ILE A 285 -6.31 -14.34 -16.27
C ILE A 285 -7.82 -14.14 -16.12
N PRO A 286 -8.37 -14.18 -14.89
CA PRO A 286 -9.80 -13.95 -14.69
C PRO A 286 -10.26 -12.58 -15.22
N GLU A 287 -11.44 -12.54 -15.82
CA GLU A 287 -12.03 -11.29 -16.36
C GLU A 287 -12.18 -10.21 -15.27
N GLN A 288 -12.45 -10.63 -14.03
CA GLN A 288 -12.53 -9.73 -12.86
C GLN A 288 -11.30 -8.84 -12.72
N GLU A 289 -10.10 -9.28 -13.13
CA GLU A 289 -8.89 -8.46 -12.99
C GLU A 289 -8.89 -7.22 -13.87
N GLN A 290 -9.69 -7.18 -14.95
CA GLN A 290 -9.87 -5.99 -15.78
C GLN A 290 -10.57 -4.84 -15.01
N SER A 291 -11.31 -5.18 -13.96
CA SER A 291 -11.98 -4.21 -13.09
C SER A 291 -11.06 -3.69 -11.97
N TYR A 292 -9.88 -4.29 -11.78
CA TYR A 292 -8.93 -3.82 -10.78
C TYR A 292 -8.43 -2.42 -11.12
N ARG A 293 -8.37 -1.58 -10.10
CA ARG A 293 -7.85 -0.22 -10.16
C ARG A 293 -6.75 -0.09 -9.11
N PHE A 294 -5.71 0.63 -9.46
CA PHE A 294 -4.53 0.82 -8.63
C PHE A 294 -4.28 2.31 -8.48
N THR A 295 -3.70 2.70 -7.36
CA THR A 295 -3.36 4.10 -7.10
C THR A 295 -2.21 4.50 -8.01
N GLU A 296 -2.37 5.59 -8.77
CA GLU A 296 -1.26 6.14 -9.55
C GLU A 296 -0.13 6.55 -8.60
N PRO A 297 1.13 6.12 -8.84
CA PRO A 297 2.22 6.42 -7.92
C PRO A 297 2.50 7.91 -7.85
N ARG A 298 2.97 8.39 -6.70
CA ARG A 298 3.37 9.79 -6.57
C ARG A 298 4.64 10.00 -7.38
N THR A 299 4.54 10.83 -8.42
CA THR A 299 5.71 11.32 -9.15
C THR A 299 6.02 12.74 -8.72
N GLU A 300 7.30 13.13 -8.65
CA GLU A 300 7.70 14.51 -8.32
C GLU A 300 7.05 15.52 -9.29
N LEU A 301 6.84 15.14 -10.55
CA LEU A 301 6.07 15.94 -11.52
C LEU A 301 4.61 16.13 -11.09
N ALA A 302 3.88 15.07 -10.70
CA ALA A 302 2.50 15.19 -10.23
C ALA A 302 2.39 16.01 -8.93
N GLN A 303 3.37 15.90 -8.04
CA GLN A 303 3.45 16.73 -6.83
C GLN A 303 3.74 18.20 -7.16
N ASN A 304 4.69 18.48 -8.07
CA ASN A 304 5.01 19.84 -8.50
C ASN A 304 3.83 20.49 -9.24
N TYR A 305 3.07 19.74 -10.05
CA TYR A 305 1.83 20.21 -10.66
C TYR A 305 0.73 20.45 -9.61
N SER A 306 0.55 19.56 -8.63
CA SER A 306 -0.45 19.73 -7.58
C SER A 306 -0.11 20.88 -6.62
N ILE A 307 1.17 21.11 -6.32
CA ILE A 307 1.66 22.23 -5.52
C ILE A 307 1.55 23.53 -6.31
N ALA A 308 1.84 23.52 -7.62
CA ALA A 308 1.66 24.69 -8.48
C ALA A 308 0.18 25.06 -8.64
N LEU A 309 -0.73 24.08 -8.75
CA LEU A 309 -2.18 24.33 -8.79
C LEU A 309 -2.74 24.79 -7.43
N ALA A 310 -2.15 24.33 -6.33
CA ALA A 310 -2.55 24.70 -4.97
C ALA A 310 -1.92 26.02 -4.46
N LYS A 311 -1.03 26.66 -5.22
CA LYS A 311 -0.30 27.88 -4.82
C LYS A 311 -0.43 29.06 -5.80
N GLU A 312 -1.60 29.27 -6.38
CA GLU A 312 -1.92 30.65 -6.80
C GLU A 312 -2.49 31.40 -5.61
N THR A 313 -1.61 32.00 -4.80
CA THR A 313 -2.02 32.98 -3.79
C THR A 313 -2.78 34.09 -4.50
N VAL A 314 -4.10 34.14 -4.31
CA VAL A 314 -4.94 35.19 -4.90
C VAL A 314 -4.65 36.49 -4.16
N TRP A 315 -4.23 37.51 -4.89
CA TRP A 315 -3.93 38.84 -4.36
C TRP A 315 -4.50 39.93 -5.26
N ALA A 316 -4.73 41.12 -4.72
CA ALA A 316 -5.12 42.30 -5.48
C ALA A 316 -4.74 43.61 -4.75
N GLU A 317 -4.56 44.68 -5.51
CA GLU A 317 -4.25 46.02 -4.98
C GLU A 317 -5.51 46.73 -4.48
N SER A 318 -5.34 47.64 -3.51
CA SER A 318 -6.36 48.61 -3.13
C SER A 318 -7.01 49.28 -4.34
N GLY A 319 -8.31 49.53 -4.25
CA GLY A 319 -9.12 50.09 -5.33
C GLY A 319 -9.57 49.05 -6.36
N SER A 320 -8.92 47.89 -6.48
CA SER A 320 -9.37 46.82 -7.39
C SER A 320 -10.65 46.16 -6.89
N ALA A 321 -11.50 45.72 -7.82
CA ALA A 321 -12.63 44.89 -7.49
C ALA A 321 -12.15 43.49 -7.09
N VAL A 322 -12.68 42.97 -5.99
CA VAL A 322 -12.33 41.68 -5.41
C VAL A 322 -12.71 40.55 -6.38
N PRO A 323 -11.75 39.71 -6.83
CA PRO A 323 -12.01 38.65 -7.80
C PRO A 323 -12.83 37.50 -7.20
N VAL A 324 -12.66 37.23 -5.90
CA VAL A 324 -13.31 36.15 -5.15
C VAL A 324 -13.68 36.68 -3.76
N GLY A 325 -14.93 36.48 -3.33
CA GLY A 325 -15.37 36.88 -1.99
C GLY A 325 -14.71 36.02 -0.92
N GLY A 326 -14.35 36.61 0.22
CA GLY A 326 -13.68 35.93 1.32
C GLY A 326 -13.00 36.88 2.30
N THR A 327 -12.16 36.32 3.16
CA THR A 327 -11.32 37.11 4.08
C THR A 327 -10.04 37.50 3.37
N TRP A 328 -9.77 38.80 3.26
CA TRP A 328 -8.56 39.36 2.68
C TRP A 328 -7.68 39.94 3.79
N LEU A 329 -6.40 39.61 3.74
CA LEU A 329 -5.37 40.06 4.69
C LEU A 329 -4.50 41.11 4.04
N LEU A 330 -4.08 42.11 4.79
CA LEU A 330 -3.07 43.05 4.34
C LEU A 330 -1.72 42.32 4.21
N GLU A 331 -1.09 42.34 3.03
CA GLU A 331 0.15 41.56 2.79
C GLU A 331 1.28 41.96 3.75
N SER A 332 1.40 43.25 4.08
CA SER A 332 2.42 43.77 5.00
C SER A 332 2.10 43.54 6.48
N ASP A 333 0.85 43.19 6.81
CA ASP A 333 0.39 42.89 8.17
C ASP A 333 -0.80 41.92 8.11
N LEU A 334 -0.48 40.63 8.16
CA LEU A 334 -1.46 39.55 8.05
C LEU A 334 -2.45 39.47 9.24
N THR A 335 -2.29 40.32 10.26
CA THR A 335 -3.25 40.44 11.36
C THR A 335 -4.41 41.37 11.01
N THR A 336 -4.17 42.32 10.10
CA THR A 336 -5.20 43.19 9.55
C THR A 336 -5.99 42.43 8.50
N LYS A 337 -7.30 42.24 8.75
CA LYS A 337 -8.19 41.48 7.87
C LYS A 337 -9.48 42.23 7.56
N ILE A 338 -10.02 41.99 6.37
CA ILE A 338 -11.32 42.47 5.92
C ILE A 338 -12.07 41.33 5.24
N VAL A 339 -13.39 41.29 5.39
CA VAL A 339 -14.24 40.34 4.66
C VAL A 339 -14.95 41.11 3.55
N LEU A 340 -14.80 40.65 2.31
CA LEU A 340 -15.39 41.28 1.13
C LEU A 340 -16.09 40.25 0.26
N GLN A 341 -17.16 40.66 -0.39
CA GLN A 341 -17.84 39.90 -1.43
C GLN A 341 -17.20 40.16 -2.80
N LYS A 342 -17.40 39.23 -3.73
CA LYS A 342 -16.93 39.38 -5.11
C LYS A 342 -17.48 40.67 -5.72
N GLY A 343 -16.59 41.47 -6.32
CA GLY A 343 -16.94 42.74 -6.97
C GLY A 343 -16.87 43.98 -6.07
N GLU A 344 -16.78 43.83 -4.74
CA GLU A 344 -16.49 44.94 -3.84
C GLU A 344 -15.05 45.44 -4.03
N ARG A 345 -14.77 46.72 -3.73
CA ARG A 345 -13.42 47.26 -3.93
C ARG A 345 -12.57 47.11 -2.68
N LEU A 346 -11.31 46.70 -2.86
CA LEU A 346 -10.34 46.64 -1.78
C LEU A 346 -10.05 48.05 -1.23
N PRO A 347 -10.06 48.24 0.10
CA PRO A 347 -9.86 49.56 0.67
C PRO A 347 -8.38 49.97 0.63
N LEU A 348 -8.14 51.27 0.73
CA LEU A 348 -6.83 51.81 1.09
C LEU A 348 -6.55 51.49 2.57
N TYR A 349 -5.29 51.26 2.91
CA TYR A 349 -4.87 51.15 4.31
C TYR A 349 -4.11 52.42 4.71
N GLN A 350 -4.63 53.13 5.71
CA GLN A 350 -4.08 54.41 6.17
C GLN A 350 -3.89 55.44 5.03
N GLY A 351 -4.82 55.45 4.07
CA GLY A 351 -4.78 56.35 2.92
C GLY A 351 -3.77 55.99 1.83
N ARG A 352 -3.15 54.80 1.89
CA ARG A 352 -2.20 54.31 0.89
C ARG A 352 -2.73 53.09 0.14
N GLU A 353 -2.32 52.97 -1.12
CA GLU A 353 -2.49 51.74 -1.89
C GLU A 353 -1.61 50.65 -1.28
N VAL A 354 -2.22 49.49 -1.07
CA VAL A 354 -1.57 48.32 -0.49
C VAL A 354 -2.09 47.06 -1.17
N ARG A 355 -1.28 46.01 -1.06
CA ARG A 355 -1.64 44.69 -1.55
C ARG A 355 -2.39 43.89 -0.49
N TRP A 356 -3.48 43.29 -0.91
CA TRP A 356 -4.28 42.37 -0.11
C TRP A 356 -4.17 40.96 -0.66
N VAL A 357 -4.09 39.97 0.22
CA VAL A 357 -4.01 38.54 -0.11
C VAL A 357 -5.22 37.81 0.45
N LEU A 358 -5.83 36.91 -0.31
CA LEU A 358 -6.96 36.10 0.15
C LEU A 358 -6.44 35.09 1.18
N ALA A 359 -7.06 35.05 2.35
CA ALA A 359 -6.80 34.02 3.35
C ALA A 359 -7.30 32.68 2.82
N GLU A 360 -6.41 31.68 2.75
CA GLU A 360 -6.82 30.31 2.48
C GLU A 360 -7.71 29.81 3.62
N ASP A 361 -8.87 29.24 3.28
CA ASP A 361 -9.68 28.50 4.25
C ASP A 361 -8.85 27.30 4.72
N ARG A 362 -8.21 27.44 5.87
CA ARG A 362 -7.68 26.29 6.60
C ARG A 362 -8.88 25.46 7.04
N VAL A 363 -9.19 24.43 6.27
CA VAL A 363 -10.08 23.35 6.67
C VAL A 363 -9.53 22.81 7.99
N ALA A 364 -10.28 23.03 9.06
CA ALA A 364 -10.03 22.47 10.38
C ALA A 364 -10.40 20.99 10.45
#